data_AF-A0A285T516-F1
#
_entry.id   AF-A0A285T516-F1
#
_cell.length_a   1.000
_cell.length_b   1.000
_cell.length_c   1.000
_cell.angle_alpha   90.00
_cell.angle_beta   90.00
_cell.angle_gamma   90.00
#
_symmetry.space_group_name_H-M   'P 1'
#
loop_
_entity.id
_entity.type
_entity.pdbx_description
1 polymer ?
#
loop_
_entity_poly.entity_id
_entity_poly.type
_entity_poly.pdbx_seq_one_letter_code
_entity_poly.pdbx_strand_id
1 'polypeptide(L)'
;MFETASNKEIGNYLDILIRRKYQSDRQFARDYIERRYGPDSDESLQNMQNRISQIKHGNKSIQLEDLPYFSHMLEVSVDEILSAGKHTATMSNRPTNFSVAQSKDKEMWDEYINQIDKPFLNADEYNKTLIDYAFEFENHELLTYLMDKNIIWFVSGNKNDYGISLGAGTNIKRRDVGSIDTLDVYLGSNDTLRIKMITLAIKNSNYELLDKLHAREIPRLYLLTPTLGHHTLTNDPIALTPDIKELLKAIASSDDKTIEYFFNEFSIDSSLTDSTNTFIYPYLNELLSMMIKSKHPNANKWLTAAIDYNKSVHKKLLKASREALEQSKEYYKSINIEDDNSGYYKEAVNSLTWKWFFPYPKEGFFAYTNPNVEKGQPINGFVTNLIFINAKSSNSTTQALINELNSIYDSVMHMNERS
;
A
#
# COMPACT_ATOMS: atom_id res chain seq x y z
N MET A 1 -8.81 -20.38 32.77
CA MET A 1 -10.07 -20.05 33.46
C MET A 1 -9.86 -20.32 34.93
N PHE A 2 -10.13 -19.35 35.80
CA PHE A 2 -9.87 -19.42 37.24
C PHE A 2 -11.17 -19.40 38.03
N GLU A 3 -11.16 -19.92 39.25
CA GLU A 3 -12.28 -19.80 40.18
C GLU A 3 -12.22 -18.46 40.90
N THR A 4 -13.32 -17.70 40.91
CA THR A 4 -13.44 -16.46 41.65
C THR A 4 -13.26 -16.74 43.15
N ALA A 5 -12.34 -16.02 43.78
CA ALA A 5 -12.05 -16.12 45.20
C ALA A 5 -13.22 -15.57 46.05
N SER A 6 -13.23 -15.91 47.34
CA SER A 6 -14.25 -15.39 48.25
C SER A 6 -14.10 -13.87 48.47
N ASN A 7 -15.20 -13.18 48.79
CA ASN A 7 -15.17 -11.74 49.07
C ASN A 7 -14.13 -11.35 50.14
N LYS A 8 -13.90 -12.23 51.12
CA LYS A 8 -12.90 -12.01 52.17
C LYS A 8 -11.47 -12.08 51.64
N GLU A 9 -11.18 -13.04 50.75
CA GLU A 9 -9.88 -13.15 50.09
C GLU A 9 -9.64 -11.95 49.16
N ILE A 10 -10.63 -11.58 48.35
CA ILE A 10 -10.56 -10.41 47.46
C ILE A 10 -10.36 -9.12 48.28
N GLY A 11 -11.11 -8.94 49.36
CA GLY A 11 -11.02 -7.77 50.24
C GLY A 11 -9.64 -7.62 50.89
N ASN A 12 -9.07 -8.72 51.39
CA ASN A 12 -7.71 -8.74 51.94
C ASN A 12 -6.67 -8.38 50.87
N TYR A 13 -6.82 -8.91 49.65
CA TYR A 13 -5.90 -8.62 48.56
C TYR A 13 -5.97 -7.15 48.13
N LEU A 14 -7.18 -6.58 48.05
CA LEU A 14 -7.36 -5.15 47.79
C LEU A 14 -6.73 -4.27 48.87
N ASP A 15 -6.79 -4.65 50.16
CA ASP A 15 -6.10 -3.89 51.22
C ASP A 15 -4.59 -3.80 50.95
N ILE A 16 -3.98 -4.91 50.51
CA ILE A 16 -2.56 -4.95 50.16
C ILE A 16 -2.26 -4.03 48.97
N LEU A 17 -3.03 -4.13 47.89
CA LEU A 17 -2.84 -3.31 46.69
C LEU A 17 -3.03 -1.82 46.96
N ILE A 18 -4.08 -1.46 47.69
CA ILE A 18 -4.37 -0.07 48.04
C ILE A 18 -3.24 0.49 48.89
N ARG A 19 -2.79 -0.20 49.94
CA ARG A 19 -1.68 0.28 50.78
C ARG A 19 -0.35 0.38 50.04
N ARG A 20 -0.14 -0.45 49.01
CA ARG A 20 1.07 -0.42 48.19
C ARG A 20 1.15 0.85 47.33
N LYS A 21 0.02 1.32 46.81
CA LYS A 21 -0.03 2.42 45.84
C LYS A 21 -0.55 3.74 46.38
N TYR A 22 -1.38 3.68 47.42
CA TYR A 22 -2.05 4.82 48.04
C TYR A 22 -1.67 4.92 49.51
N GLN A 23 -1.54 6.14 50.01
CA GLN A 23 -1.19 6.37 51.43
C GLN A 23 -2.35 6.04 52.38
N SER A 24 -3.59 6.04 51.87
CA SER A 24 -4.79 5.71 52.64
C SER A 24 -5.97 5.32 51.76
N ASP A 25 -6.95 4.61 52.34
CA ASP A 25 -8.24 4.32 51.70
C ASP A 25 -8.97 5.60 51.27
N ARG A 26 -8.79 6.70 52.01
CA ARG A 26 -9.36 8.02 51.69
C ARG A 26 -8.79 8.60 50.40
N GLN A 27 -7.50 8.42 50.16
CA GLN A 27 -6.86 8.86 48.93
C GLN A 27 -7.35 8.03 47.74
N PHE A 28 -7.38 6.70 47.89
CA PHE A 28 -7.93 5.80 46.86
C PHE A 28 -9.39 6.12 46.52
N ALA A 29 -10.23 6.38 47.53
CA ALA A 29 -11.62 6.77 47.34
C ALA A 29 -11.78 8.10 46.58
N ARG A 30 -10.95 9.09 46.88
CA ARG A 30 -10.95 10.40 46.21
C ARG A 30 -10.61 10.25 44.72
N ASP A 31 -9.51 9.56 44.44
CA ASP A 31 -9.04 9.27 43.10
C ASP A 31 -10.05 8.49 42.25
N TYR A 32 -10.82 7.60 42.89
CA TYR A 32 -11.87 6.83 42.23
C TYR A 32 -13.05 7.70 41.84
N ILE A 33 -13.51 8.54 42.76
CA ILE A 33 -14.64 9.46 42.53
C ILE A 33 -14.30 10.45 41.43
N GLU A 34 -13.11 11.04 41.48
CA GLU A 34 -12.65 12.00 40.47
C GLU A 34 -12.62 11.38 39.07
N ARG A 35 -12.17 10.13 38.94
CA ARG A 35 -12.16 9.42 37.65
C ARG A 35 -13.54 9.00 37.16
N ARG A 36 -14.44 8.59 38.07
CA ARG A 36 -15.74 8.03 37.68
C ARG A 36 -16.83 9.09 37.51
N TYR A 37 -16.81 10.14 38.31
CA TYR A 37 -17.87 11.14 38.40
C TYR A 37 -17.37 12.59 38.23
N GLY A 38 -16.05 12.83 38.21
CA GLY A 38 -15.46 14.17 38.22
C GLY A 38 -15.37 14.77 39.64
N PRO A 39 -15.17 16.09 39.77
CA PRO A 39 -15.18 16.77 41.06
C PRO A 39 -16.53 16.54 41.76
N ASP A 40 -16.50 16.02 42.98
CA ASP A 40 -17.70 15.58 43.71
C ASP A 40 -17.66 16.07 45.17
N SER A 41 -18.75 15.87 45.90
CA SER A 41 -18.97 16.27 47.27
C SER A 41 -18.21 15.42 48.30
N ASP A 42 -17.97 16.00 49.49
CA ASP A 42 -17.40 15.28 50.64
C ASP A 42 -18.28 14.12 51.12
N GLU A 43 -19.60 14.16 50.87
CA GLU A 43 -20.53 13.09 51.20
C GLU A 43 -20.28 11.85 50.32
N SER A 44 -20.11 12.03 49.02
CA SER A 44 -19.74 10.97 48.07
C SER A 44 -18.41 10.31 48.47
N LEU A 45 -17.44 11.13 48.90
CA LEU A 45 -16.15 10.65 49.40
C LEU A 45 -16.28 9.79 50.66
N GLN A 46 -17.13 10.19 51.61
CA GLN A 46 -17.36 9.40 52.82
C GLN A 46 -18.08 8.09 52.50
N ASN A 47 -19.07 8.11 51.60
CA ASN A 47 -19.80 6.92 51.17
C ASN A 47 -18.89 5.90 50.47
N MET A 48 -17.99 6.38 49.60
CA MET A 48 -17.03 5.51 48.92
C MET A 48 -15.99 4.93 49.89
N GLN A 49 -15.48 5.70 50.86
CA GLN A 49 -14.60 5.19 51.91
C GLN A 49 -15.26 4.07 52.72
N ASN A 50 -16.51 4.29 53.15
CA ASN A 50 -17.27 3.28 53.88
C ASN A 50 -17.45 2.01 53.06
N ARG A 51 -17.73 2.16 51.76
CA ARG A 51 -17.88 1.03 50.83
C ARG A 51 -16.56 0.26 50.65
N ILE A 52 -15.44 0.95 50.44
CA ILE A 52 -14.11 0.33 50.36
C ILE A 52 -13.80 -0.45 51.63
N SER A 53 -14.09 0.13 52.80
CA SER A 53 -13.92 -0.56 54.08
C SER A 53 -14.77 -1.84 54.15
N GLN A 54 -16.04 -1.80 53.74
CA GLN A 54 -16.89 -3.00 53.70
C GLN A 54 -16.39 -4.07 52.71
N ILE A 55 -15.82 -3.66 51.58
CA ILE A 55 -15.19 -4.57 50.60
C ILE A 55 -13.95 -5.23 51.22
N LYS A 56 -13.07 -4.45 51.86
CA LYS A 56 -11.84 -4.95 52.48
C LYS A 56 -12.09 -5.99 53.58
N HIS A 57 -13.16 -5.81 54.35
CA HIS A 57 -13.56 -6.78 55.38
C HIS A 57 -14.35 -7.98 54.82
N GLY A 58 -14.62 -8.02 53.51
CA GLY A 58 -15.36 -9.09 52.85
C GLY A 58 -16.88 -9.05 53.04
N ASN A 59 -17.42 -7.98 53.61
CA ASN A 59 -18.86 -7.82 53.86
C ASN A 59 -19.64 -7.44 52.59
N LYS A 60 -18.96 -6.86 51.60
CA LYS A 60 -19.52 -6.54 50.29
C LYS A 60 -18.60 -7.04 49.19
N SER A 61 -19.18 -7.51 48.08
CA SER A 61 -18.43 -7.73 46.84
C SER A 61 -18.14 -6.41 46.14
N ILE A 62 -17.13 -6.41 45.28
CA ILE A 62 -16.92 -5.32 44.32
C ILE A 62 -18.07 -5.37 43.31
N GLN A 63 -18.66 -4.22 42.97
CA GLN A 63 -19.66 -4.18 41.89
C GLN A 63 -18.96 -4.28 40.54
N LEU A 64 -19.63 -4.91 39.57
CA LEU A 64 -19.08 -5.13 38.22
C LEU A 64 -18.59 -3.83 37.56
N GLU A 65 -19.35 -2.76 37.75
CA GLU A 65 -19.05 -1.40 37.26
C GLU A 65 -17.83 -0.75 37.90
N ASP A 66 -17.41 -1.18 39.09
CA ASP A 66 -16.23 -0.64 39.78
C ASP A 66 -14.95 -1.37 39.37
N LEU A 67 -15.06 -2.63 38.92
CA LEU A 67 -13.91 -3.49 38.62
C LEU A 67 -12.92 -2.87 37.62
N PRO A 68 -13.36 -2.26 36.49
CA PRO A 68 -12.44 -1.62 35.56
C PRO A 68 -11.66 -0.46 36.19
N TYR A 69 -12.32 0.35 37.03
CA TYR A 69 -11.66 1.47 37.72
C TYR A 69 -10.65 0.97 38.75
N PHE A 70 -11.01 -0.05 39.55
CA PHE A 70 -10.11 -0.62 40.54
C PHE A 70 -8.90 -1.28 39.87
N SER A 71 -9.12 -2.04 38.79
CA SER A 71 -8.07 -2.65 37.96
C SER A 71 -7.09 -1.59 37.43
N HIS A 72 -7.61 -0.54 36.79
CA HIS A 72 -6.79 0.54 36.25
C HIS A 72 -6.04 1.31 37.34
N MET A 73 -6.72 1.70 38.42
CA MET A 73 -6.13 2.47 39.51
C MET A 73 -5.09 1.68 40.30
N LEU A 74 -5.23 0.37 40.42
CA LEU A 74 -4.29 -0.50 41.16
C LEU A 74 -3.24 -1.16 40.25
N GLU A 75 -3.30 -0.93 38.93
CA GLU A 75 -2.37 -1.51 37.93
C GLU A 75 -2.31 -3.04 37.98
N VAL A 76 -3.47 -3.69 38.16
CA VAL A 76 -3.63 -5.15 38.15
C VAL A 76 -4.81 -5.54 37.26
N SER A 77 -4.83 -6.77 36.75
CA SER A 77 -5.97 -7.24 35.94
C SER A 77 -7.23 -7.47 36.80
N VAL A 78 -8.41 -7.44 36.17
CA VAL A 78 -9.67 -7.83 36.82
C VAL A 78 -9.59 -9.28 37.31
N ASP A 79 -8.97 -10.16 36.52
CA ASP A 79 -8.76 -11.57 36.87
C ASP A 79 -7.88 -11.75 38.12
N GLU A 80 -6.86 -10.91 38.28
CA GLU A 80 -6.02 -10.87 39.47
C GLU A 80 -6.78 -10.41 40.71
N ILE A 81 -7.64 -9.39 40.58
CA ILE A 81 -8.50 -8.96 41.66
C ILE A 81 -9.48 -10.08 42.04
N LEU A 82 -10.16 -10.66 41.06
CA LEU A 82 -11.19 -11.69 41.28
C LEU A 82 -10.63 -13.01 41.80
N SER A 83 -9.36 -13.30 41.54
CA SER A 83 -8.66 -14.47 42.09
C SER A 83 -7.93 -14.20 43.41
N ALA A 84 -8.05 -12.98 43.96
CA ALA A 84 -7.32 -12.53 45.15
C ALA A 84 -5.79 -12.71 45.02
N GLY A 85 -5.24 -12.42 43.85
CA GLY A 85 -3.82 -12.54 43.54
C GLY A 85 -3.35 -13.99 43.26
N LYS A 86 -4.23 -15.00 43.34
CA LYS A 86 -3.88 -16.40 43.04
C LYS A 86 -3.72 -16.63 41.54
N HIS A 87 -4.52 -15.93 40.76
CA HIS A 87 -4.38 -15.83 39.33
C HIS A 87 -3.99 -14.39 39.04
N THR A 88 -2.73 -14.06 39.29
CA THR A 88 -2.11 -13.01 38.49
C THR A 88 -2.31 -13.48 37.06
N ALA A 89 -3.34 -12.96 36.39
CA ALA A 89 -3.20 -12.80 34.97
C ALA A 89 -1.94 -11.95 34.94
N THR A 90 -0.81 -12.59 34.64
CA THR A 90 0.13 -11.93 33.76
C THR A 90 -0.79 -11.20 32.79
N MET A 91 -0.87 -9.86 32.86
CA MET A 91 -1.17 -9.09 31.66
C MET A 91 -0.36 -9.81 30.61
N SER A 92 -0.99 -10.62 29.74
CA SER A 92 -0.32 -11.85 29.30
C SER A 92 1.06 -11.49 28.81
N ASN A 93 2.11 -11.90 29.54
CA ASN A 93 3.47 -11.67 29.07
C ASN A 93 3.68 -12.41 27.74
N ARG A 94 2.70 -13.24 27.33
CA ARG A 94 2.52 -13.71 25.97
C ARG A 94 2.36 -12.51 25.03
N PRO A 95 3.35 -12.29 24.16
CA PRO A 95 3.22 -11.32 23.08
C PRO A 95 1.97 -11.64 22.23
N THR A 96 1.25 -10.60 21.81
CA THR A 96 0.09 -10.69 20.91
C THR A 96 0.41 -9.98 19.60
N ASN A 97 -0.41 -10.17 18.56
CA ASN A 97 -0.28 -9.40 17.31
C ASN A 97 -0.18 -7.89 17.60
N PHE A 98 -1.03 -7.38 18.49
CA PHE A 98 -1.05 -5.98 18.90
C PHE A 98 0.24 -5.55 19.63
N SER A 99 0.65 -6.26 20.68
CA SER A 99 1.79 -5.82 21.50
C SER A 99 3.14 -5.95 20.77
N VAL A 100 3.28 -6.98 19.93
CA VAL A 100 4.45 -7.19 19.08
C VAL A 100 4.53 -6.11 18.00
N ALA A 101 3.40 -5.75 17.39
CA ALA A 101 3.35 -4.69 16.38
C ALA A 101 3.74 -3.31 16.92
N GLN A 102 3.50 -3.04 18.21
CA GLN A 102 3.91 -1.80 18.85
C GLN A 102 5.37 -1.83 19.34
N SER A 103 5.92 -3.03 19.54
CA SER A 103 7.26 -3.23 20.08
C SER A 103 8.36 -2.79 19.10
N LYS A 104 9.51 -2.38 19.66
CA LYS A 104 10.77 -2.16 18.93
C LYS A 104 11.84 -3.20 19.26
N ASP A 105 11.45 -4.23 20.01
CA ASP A 105 12.34 -5.28 20.50
C ASP A 105 12.41 -6.43 19.49
N LYS A 106 13.58 -6.58 18.86
CA LYS A 106 13.85 -7.64 17.88
C LYS A 106 13.83 -9.03 18.51
N GLU A 107 14.24 -9.16 19.78
CA GLU A 107 14.20 -10.45 20.48
C GLU A 107 12.75 -10.87 20.69
N MET A 108 11.88 -9.94 21.09
CA MET A 108 10.44 -10.18 21.20
C MET A 108 9.82 -10.57 19.85
N TRP A 109 10.24 -9.94 18.75
CA TRP A 109 9.76 -10.31 17.41
C TRP A 109 10.16 -11.75 17.05
N ASP A 110 11.42 -12.12 17.27
CA ASP A 110 11.91 -13.48 17.00
C ASP A 110 11.20 -14.52 17.87
N GLU A 111 11.06 -14.26 19.16
CA GLU A 111 10.34 -15.15 20.07
C GLU A 111 8.88 -15.34 19.63
N TYR A 112 8.20 -14.27 19.22
CA TYR A 112 6.80 -14.32 18.78
C TYR A 112 6.60 -15.13 17.50
N ILE A 113 7.44 -14.90 16.49
CA ILE A 113 7.35 -15.57 15.19
C ILE A 113 7.59 -17.08 15.33
N ASN A 114 8.46 -17.46 16.26
CA ASN A 114 8.85 -18.85 16.50
C ASN A 114 7.97 -19.57 17.55
N GLN A 115 6.89 -18.96 18.04
CA GLN A 115 5.99 -19.62 18.99
C GLN A 115 5.37 -20.88 18.39
N ILE A 116 5.26 -21.92 19.23
CA ILE A 116 4.83 -23.26 18.81
C ILE A 116 3.41 -23.29 18.23
N ASP A 117 2.53 -22.43 18.74
CA ASP A 117 1.15 -22.27 18.31
C ASP A 117 1.00 -21.38 17.06
N LYS A 118 2.09 -20.77 16.59
CA LYS A 118 2.19 -19.94 15.38
C LYS A 118 1.10 -18.85 15.29
N PRO A 119 0.97 -17.99 16.32
CA PRO A 119 -0.01 -16.92 16.31
C PRO A 119 0.23 -15.92 15.18
N PHE A 120 1.49 -15.73 14.76
CA PHE A 120 1.88 -14.94 13.59
C PHE A 120 1.12 -15.29 12.30
N LEU A 121 0.76 -16.56 12.10
CA LEU A 121 0.06 -17.03 10.90
C LEU A 121 -1.44 -16.68 10.88
N ASN A 122 -1.94 -16.03 11.93
CA ASN A 122 -3.36 -15.92 12.20
C ASN A 122 -3.76 -14.51 12.62
N ALA A 123 -5.00 -14.16 12.25
CA ALA A 123 -5.65 -12.99 12.79
C ALA A 123 -6.10 -13.25 14.24
N ASP A 124 -6.16 -12.19 15.04
CA ASP A 124 -6.69 -12.23 16.40
C ASP A 124 -8.23 -12.09 16.44
N GLU A 125 -8.80 -11.90 17.63
CA GLU A 125 -10.24 -11.73 17.84
C GLU A 125 -10.85 -10.49 17.13
N TYR A 126 -10.02 -9.53 16.71
CA TYR A 126 -10.42 -8.37 15.92
C TYR A 126 -10.28 -8.60 14.41
N ASN A 127 -9.98 -9.83 14.01
CA ASN A 127 -9.69 -10.21 12.63
C ASN A 127 -8.49 -9.42 12.06
N LYS A 128 -7.49 -9.13 12.91
CA LYS A 128 -6.26 -8.43 12.52
C LYS A 128 -5.02 -9.28 12.78
N THR A 129 -4.12 -9.27 11.81
CA THR A 129 -2.81 -9.91 11.89
C THR A 129 -1.77 -8.98 12.52
N LEU A 130 -0.58 -9.52 12.84
CA LEU A 130 0.58 -8.69 13.22
C LEU A 130 0.87 -7.61 12.17
N ILE A 131 0.71 -7.94 10.88
CA ILE A 131 0.99 -7.05 9.76
C ILE A 131 0.02 -5.88 9.72
N ASP A 132 -1.26 -6.11 10.02
CA ASP A 132 -2.28 -5.05 10.08
C ASP A 132 -1.93 -4.03 11.16
N TYR A 133 -1.65 -4.50 12.37
CA TYR A 133 -1.25 -3.62 13.46
C TYR A 133 0.08 -2.93 13.20
N ALA A 134 1.04 -3.61 12.56
CA ALA A 134 2.31 -2.98 12.21
C ALA A 134 2.13 -1.80 11.25
N PHE A 135 1.18 -1.90 10.31
CA PHE A 135 0.78 -0.75 9.48
C PHE A 135 0.04 0.33 10.28
N GLU A 136 -0.89 -0.04 11.17
CA GLU A 136 -1.62 0.92 12.02
C GLU A 136 -0.70 1.72 12.94
N PHE A 137 0.34 1.09 13.47
CA PHE A 137 1.35 1.76 14.29
C PHE A 137 2.50 2.37 13.50
N GLU A 138 2.46 2.28 12.16
CA GLU A 138 3.54 2.70 11.28
C GLU A 138 4.92 2.13 11.70
N ASN A 139 4.94 0.88 12.19
CA ASN A 139 6.15 0.21 12.66
C ASN A 139 6.99 -0.31 11.48
N HIS A 140 7.67 0.65 10.84
CA HIS A 140 8.55 0.42 9.69
C HIS A 140 9.67 -0.55 10.01
N GLU A 141 10.27 -0.46 11.20
CA GLU A 141 11.40 -1.32 11.61
C GLU A 141 10.99 -2.80 11.72
N LEU A 142 9.80 -3.09 12.25
CA LEU A 142 9.28 -4.46 12.30
C LEU A 142 9.02 -5.00 10.89
N LEU A 143 8.34 -4.23 10.03
CA LEU A 143 7.99 -4.68 8.69
C LEU A 143 9.25 -4.91 7.83
N THR A 144 10.24 -4.02 7.92
CA THR A 144 11.53 -4.23 7.24
C THR A 144 12.28 -5.42 7.83
N TYR A 145 12.26 -5.61 9.15
CA TYR A 145 12.85 -6.78 9.79
C TYR A 145 12.27 -8.10 9.25
N LEU A 146 10.95 -8.19 9.15
CA LEU A 146 10.26 -9.37 8.61
C LEU A 146 10.65 -9.61 7.14
N MET A 147 10.75 -8.56 6.33
CA MET A 147 11.17 -8.66 4.93
C MET A 147 12.64 -9.06 4.78
N ASP A 148 13.55 -8.42 5.52
CA ASP A 148 14.99 -8.69 5.45
C ASP A 148 15.34 -10.11 5.92
N LYS A 149 14.55 -10.66 6.84
CA LYS A 149 14.62 -12.07 7.27
C LYS A 149 13.89 -13.04 6.34
N ASN A 150 13.32 -12.54 5.24
CA ASN A 150 12.50 -13.29 4.29
C ASN A 150 11.30 -14.02 4.94
N ILE A 151 10.84 -13.52 6.09
CA ILE A 151 9.70 -14.08 6.83
C ILE A 151 8.40 -13.80 6.08
N ILE A 152 8.30 -12.58 5.53
CA ILE A 152 7.26 -12.18 4.59
C ILE A 152 7.90 -11.49 3.39
N TRP A 153 7.16 -11.39 2.30
CA TRP A 153 7.48 -10.52 1.17
C TRP A 153 6.20 -9.95 0.56
N PHE A 154 6.29 -8.75 0.00
CA PHE A 154 5.20 -8.10 -0.74
C PHE A 154 5.38 -8.19 -2.27
N VAL A 155 6.55 -8.65 -2.70
CA VAL A 155 6.94 -8.88 -4.10
C VAL A 155 7.67 -10.22 -4.13
N SER A 156 7.20 -11.16 -4.94
CA SER A 156 7.80 -12.48 -5.09
C SER A 156 9.14 -12.37 -5.82
N GLY A 157 10.12 -13.18 -5.41
CA GLY A 157 11.34 -13.38 -6.19
C GLY A 157 11.11 -14.16 -7.50
N ASN A 158 9.93 -14.76 -7.67
CA ASN A 158 9.56 -15.54 -8.85
C ASN A 158 8.62 -14.73 -9.77
N LYS A 159 9.13 -14.31 -10.92
CA LYS A 159 8.37 -13.54 -11.93
C LYS A 159 7.13 -14.29 -12.47
N ASN A 160 7.06 -15.62 -12.33
CA ASN A 160 5.85 -16.37 -12.72
C ASN A 160 4.64 -16.07 -11.81
N ASP A 161 4.88 -15.50 -10.64
CA ASP A 161 3.82 -15.09 -9.73
C ASP A 161 3.26 -13.70 -10.12
N TYR A 162 3.85 -13.05 -11.13
CA TYR A 162 3.45 -11.72 -11.56
C TYR A 162 2.30 -11.81 -12.55
N GLY A 163 1.24 -11.06 -12.29
CA GLY A 163 0.10 -10.94 -13.19
C GLY A 163 -0.96 -10.05 -12.61
N ILE A 164 -1.84 -10.62 -11.79
CA ILE A 164 -2.86 -9.85 -11.05
C ILE A 164 -2.22 -9.11 -9.86
N SER A 165 -1.21 -9.71 -9.21
CA SER A 165 -0.39 -9.09 -8.16
C SER A 165 1.10 -9.31 -8.46
N LEU A 166 1.99 -8.83 -7.58
CA LEU A 166 3.43 -9.15 -7.61
C LEU A 166 3.79 -10.35 -6.71
N GLY A 167 2.80 -11.08 -6.17
CA GLY A 167 3.03 -12.31 -5.42
C GLY A 167 3.56 -12.12 -3.99
N ALA A 168 2.73 -11.59 -3.08
CA ALA A 168 3.07 -11.51 -1.66
C ALA A 168 2.90 -12.88 -0.95
N GLY A 169 3.66 -13.13 0.11
CA GLY A 169 3.60 -14.40 0.83
C GLY A 169 4.49 -14.46 2.08
N THR A 170 4.56 -15.64 2.71
CA THR A 170 5.37 -15.92 3.90
C THR A 170 6.11 -17.25 3.80
N ASN A 171 7.32 -17.32 4.37
CA ASN A 171 8.08 -18.58 4.44
C ASN A 171 7.71 -19.44 5.66
N ILE A 172 6.87 -18.92 6.57
CA ILE A 172 6.52 -19.62 7.81
C ILE A 172 5.60 -20.79 7.46
N LYS A 173 6.11 -22.01 7.67
CA LYS A 173 5.35 -23.23 7.39
C LYS A 173 4.05 -23.26 8.19
N ARG A 174 2.94 -23.56 7.52
CA ARG A 174 1.64 -23.79 8.15
C ARG A 174 1.66 -24.98 9.13
N ARG A 175 0.72 -25.01 10.07
CA ARG A 175 0.43 -26.16 10.94
C ARG A 175 -0.26 -27.26 10.12
N ASP A 176 -0.34 -28.45 10.71
CA ASP A 176 -0.89 -29.62 10.05
C ASP A 176 -2.35 -29.43 9.62
N VAL A 177 -2.74 -30.17 8.57
CA VAL A 177 -4.08 -30.14 7.96
C VAL A 177 -5.16 -30.31 9.01
N GLY A 178 -6.08 -29.35 9.08
CA GLY A 178 -7.10 -29.24 10.14
C GLY A 178 -6.94 -27.98 11.01
N SER A 179 -5.75 -27.37 11.00
CA SER A 179 -5.54 -26.02 11.56
C SER A 179 -5.87 -24.95 10.52
N ILE A 180 -6.56 -23.90 10.95
CA ILE A 180 -6.79 -22.72 10.10
C ILE A 180 -5.56 -21.82 10.28
N ASP A 181 -4.75 -21.68 9.24
CA ASP A 181 -3.69 -20.66 9.11
C ASP A 181 -3.99 -19.86 7.85
N THR A 182 -4.10 -18.54 7.96
CA THR A 182 -4.67 -17.69 6.89
C THR A 182 -3.70 -16.63 6.36
N LEU A 183 -2.56 -16.40 7.01
CA LEU A 183 -1.63 -15.33 6.62
C LEU A 183 -1.21 -15.39 5.15
N ASP A 184 -0.86 -16.56 4.64
CA ASP A 184 -0.40 -16.71 3.24
C ASP A 184 -1.50 -16.30 2.23
N VAL A 185 -2.74 -16.72 2.49
CA VAL A 185 -3.91 -16.31 1.70
C VAL A 185 -4.17 -14.81 1.84
N TYR A 186 -4.02 -14.26 3.06
CA TYR A 186 -4.20 -12.84 3.33
C TYR A 186 -3.18 -11.98 2.57
N LEU A 187 -1.91 -12.37 2.60
CA LEU A 187 -0.84 -11.67 1.87
C LEU A 187 -1.07 -11.76 0.36
N GLY A 188 -1.25 -12.98 -0.17
CA GLY A 188 -1.37 -13.21 -1.62
C GLY A 188 -2.62 -12.57 -2.26
N SER A 189 -3.69 -12.34 -1.49
CA SER A 189 -4.93 -11.71 -1.98
C SER A 189 -4.97 -10.19 -1.81
N ASN A 190 -4.00 -9.57 -1.12
CA ASN A 190 -4.07 -8.18 -0.72
C ASN A 190 -2.92 -7.32 -1.27
N ASP A 191 -3.03 -6.89 -2.52
CA ASP A 191 -2.03 -6.01 -3.16
C ASP A 191 -1.91 -4.63 -2.47
N THR A 192 -2.89 -4.23 -1.65
CA THR A 192 -2.86 -2.96 -0.92
C THR A 192 -1.76 -2.91 0.14
N LEU A 193 -1.33 -4.06 0.67
CA LEU A 193 -0.25 -4.13 1.67
C LEU A 193 1.08 -3.63 1.07
N ARG A 194 1.36 -3.95 -0.20
CA ARG A 194 2.53 -3.41 -0.92
C ARG A 194 2.48 -1.89 -0.98
N ILE A 195 1.32 -1.33 -1.32
CA ILE A 195 1.10 0.12 -1.43
C ILE A 195 1.28 0.82 -0.07
N LYS A 196 0.76 0.22 1.01
CA LYS A 196 0.97 0.72 2.37
C LYS A 196 2.46 0.69 2.76
N MET A 197 3.18 -0.37 2.40
CA MET A 197 4.62 -0.46 2.68
C MET A 197 5.42 0.57 1.89
N ILE A 198 5.08 0.80 0.61
CA ILE A 198 5.69 1.87 -0.21
C ILE A 198 5.46 3.24 0.46
N THR A 199 4.23 3.49 0.91
CA THR A 199 3.87 4.75 1.60
C THR A 199 4.68 4.94 2.87
N LEU A 200 4.87 3.89 3.67
CA LEU A 200 5.68 3.91 4.87
C LEU A 200 7.18 4.10 4.56
N ALA A 201 7.68 3.47 3.49
CA ALA A 201 9.05 3.64 3.02
C ALA A 201 9.33 5.09 2.60
N ILE A 202 8.38 5.76 1.93
CA ILE A 202 8.47 7.19 1.60
C ILE A 202 8.59 8.04 2.86
N LYS A 203 7.69 7.84 3.84
CA LYS A 203 7.71 8.58 5.12
C LYS A 203 9.04 8.43 5.87
N ASN A 204 9.73 7.31 5.67
CA ASN A 204 11.03 7.01 6.28
C ASN A 204 12.22 7.24 5.34
N SER A 205 12.02 7.85 4.16
CA SER A 205 13.04 8.09 3.13
C SER A 205 13.87 6.85 2.76
N ASN A 206 13.26 5.66 2.81
CA ASN A 206 13.93 4.38 2.55
C ASN A 206 13.86 4.01 1.06
N TYR A 207 14.73 4.61 0.25
CA TYR A 207 14.78 4.40 -1.21
C TYR A 207 15.12 2.97 -1.62
N GLU A 208 16.01 2.28 -0.89
CA GLU A 208 16.34 0.88 -1.18
C GLU A 208 15.09 0.00 -1.09
N LEU A 209 14.23 0.27 -0.10
CA LEU A 209 12.98 -0.44 0.04
C LEU A 209 11.96 -0.08 -1.05
N LEU A 210 11.97 1.16 -1.56
CA LEU A 210 11.14 1.53 -2.72
C LEU A 210 11.50 0.68 -3.96
N ASP A 211 12.78 0.42 -4.18
CA ASP A 211 13.24 -0.44 -5.26
C ASP A 211 12.81 -1.90 -5.01
N LYS A 212 13.04 -2.44 -3.80
CA LYS A 212 12.61 -3.82 -3.42
C LYS A 212 11.10 -4.03 -3.56
N LEU A 213 10.30 -3.00 -3.30
CA LEU A 213 8.84 -3.04 -3.40
C LEU A 213 8.31 -2.74 -4.80
N HIS A 214 9.20 -2.50 -5.78
CA HIS A 214 8.82 -2.14 -7.13
C HIS A 214 7.87 -0.92 -7.13
N ALA A 215 8.21 0.12 -6.36
CA ALA A 215 7.28 1.20 -6.01
C ALA A 215 6.72 2.00 -7.21
N ARG A 216 7.39 1.94 -8.36
CA ARG A 216 6.96 2.61 -9.61
C ARG A 216 6.10 1.72 -10.50
N GLU A 217 5.93 0.46 -10.12
CA GLU A 217 5.34 -0.57 -10.96
C GLU A 217 3.95 -0.98 -10.45
N ILE A 218 3.09 -1.34 -11.40
CA ILE A 218 1.83 -2.04 -11.12
C ILE A 218 1.89 -3.42 -11.80
N PRO A 219 1.29 -4.47 -11.19
CA PRO A 219 1.38 -5.85 -11.69
C PRO A 219 1.07 -5.99 -13.18
N ARG A 220 0.07 -5.23 -13.65
CA ARG A 220 -0.39 -5.26 -15.03
C ARG A 220 0.67 -4.88 -16.07
N LEU A 221 1.67 -4.07 -15.73
CA LEU A 221 2.70 -3.68 -16.70
C LEU A 221 3.47 -4.89 -17.26
N TYR A 222 3.59 -5.96 -16.47
CA TYR A 222 4.23 -7.21 -16.89
C TYR A 222 3.44 -7.97 -17.96
N LEU A 223 2.12 -7.74 -18.03
CA LEU A 223 1.22 -8.35 -19.02
C LEU A 223 1.13 -7.55 -20.32
N LEU A 224 1.75 -6.35 -20.39
CA LEU A 224 1.68 -5.51 -21.56
C LEU A 224 2.70 -5.95 -22.62
N THR A 225 2.21 -6.27 -23.81
CA THR A 225 3.03 -6.50 -24.99
C THR A 225 2.44 -5.77 -26.18
N PRO A 226 3.28 -5.36 -27.14
CA PRO A 226 2.81 -4.61 -28.29
C PRO A 226 1.96 -5.49 -29.24
N THR A 227 1.92 -6.81 -29.05
CA THR A 227 1.31 -7.79 -29.97
C THR A 227 0.13 -8.59 -29.42
N LEU A 228 0.12 -8.93 -28.12
CA LEU A 228 -0.84 -9.87 -27.52
C LEU A 228 -1.47 -9.34 -26.21
N GLY A 229 -0.70 -8.55 -25.46
CA GLY A 229 -1.05 -8.12 -24.10
C GLY A 229 -1.71 -6.74 -24.01
N HIS A 230 -1.93 -6.06 -25.14
CA HIS A 230 -2.47 -4.71 -25.18
C HIS A 230 -3.98 -4.66 -24.84
N HIS A 231 -4.75 -5.72 -25.13
CA HIS A 231 -6.18 -5.85 -24.74
C HIS A 231 -6.39 -5.90 -23.22
N THR A 232 -5.40 -6.46 -22.50
CA THR A 232 -4.78 -5.76 -21.38
C THR A 232 -5.58 -4.64 -20.76
N LEU A 233 -5.34 -3.47 -21.35
CA LEU A 233 -5.68 -2.14 -20.86
C LEU A 233 -7.19 -1.85 -20.86
N THR A 234 -7.98 -2.47 -21.74
CA THR A 234 -9.42 -2.14 -21.90
C THR A 234 -10.33 -2.83 -20.90
N ASN A 235 -9.95 -4.02 -20.41
CA ASN A 235 -10.88 -4.88 -19.66
C ASN A 235 -10.88 -4.62 -18.15
N ASP A 236 -9.86 -3.94 -17.63
CA ASP A 236 -9.69 -3.78 -16.17
C ASP A 236 -8.90 -2.49 -15.84
N PRO A 237 -9.52 -1.30 -15.91
CA PRO A 237 -8.78 -0.03 -15.88
C PRO A 237 -7.95 0.16 -14.60
N ILE A 238 -6.86 0.92 -14.70
CA ILE A 238 -5.99 1.22 -13.56
C ILE A 238 -6.79 1.97 -12.49
N ALA A 239 -7.02 1.31 -11.34
CA ALA A 239 -7.89 1.82 -10.29
C ALA A 239 -7.17 2.83 -9.38
N LEU A 240 -7.88 3.90 -9.01
CA LEU A 240 -7.43 4.88 -8.01
C LEU A 240 -8.03 4.56 -6.63
N THR A 241 -7.47 3.56 -5.96
CA THR A 241 -7.92 3.09 -4.64
C THR A 241 -7.63 4.10 -3.52
N PRO A 242 -8.26 3.97 -2.33
CA PRO A 242 -7.92 4.79 -1.17
C PRO A 242 -6.43 4.76 -0.81
N ASP A 243 -5.79 3.59 -0.78
CA ASP A 243 -4.36 3.46 -0.46
C ASP A 243 -3.47 4.15 -1.50
N ILE A 244 -3.83 4.08 -2.79
CA ILE A 244 -3.09 4.82 -3.83
C ILE A 244 -3.24 6.32 -3.62
N LYS A 245 -4.43 6.81 -3.22
CA LYS A 245 -4.61 8.25 -2.93
C LYS A 245 -3.76 8.69 -1.73
N GLU A 246 -3.60 7.83 -0.72
CA GLU A 246 -2.70 8.10 0.41
C GLU A 246 -1.23 8.09 -0.01
N LEU A 247 -0.82 7.12 -0.82
CA LEU A 247 0.50 7.09 -1.44
C LEU A 247 0.79 8.38 -2.21
N LEU A 248 -0.13 8.83 -3.08
CA LEU A 248 0.04 10.06 -3.85
C LEU A 248 0.17 11.30 -2.96
N LYS A 249 -0.58 11.38 -1.85
CA LYS A 249 -0.42 12.46 -0.86
C LYS A 249 0.95 12.42 -0.20
N ALA A 250 1.45 11.23 0.15
CA ALA A 250 2.78 11.06 0.72
C ALA A 250 3.85 11.53 -0.27
N ILE A 251 3.79 11.09 -1.54
CA ILE A 251 4.72 11.53 -2.61
C ILE A 251 4.66 13.06 -2.78
N ALA A 252 3.46 13.64 -2.92
CA ALA A 252 3.28 15.07 -3.15
C ALA A 252 3.75 15.96 -1.98
N SER A 253 3.88 15.39 -0.77
CA SER A 253 4.35 16.09 0.42
C SER A 253 5.83 15.83 0.73
N SER A 254 6.50 15.01 -0.09
CA SER A 254 7.89 14.61 0.09
C SER A 254 8.87 15.60 -0.54
N ASP A 255 10.16 15.38 -0.30
CA ASP A 255 11.23 16.14 -0.95
C ASP A 255 11.29 15.91 -2.47
N ASP A 256 12.01 16.79 -3.16
CA ASP A 256 12.17 16.74 -4.61
C ASP A 256 12.83 15.44 -5.09
N LYS A 257 13.68 14.80 -4.28
CA LYS A 257 14.35 13.54 -4.64
C LYS A 257 13.36 12.37 -4.65
N THR A 258 12.42 12.36 -3.70
CA THR A 258 11.33 11.38 -3.67
C THR A 258 10.40 11.56 -4.86
N ILE A 259 10.06 12.80 -5.20
CA ILE A 259 9.22 13.06 -6.38
C ILE A 259 9.97 12.66 -7.66
N GLU A 260 11.26 13.03 -7.78
CA GLU A 260 12.13 12.65 -8.91
C GLU A 260 12.14 11.14 -9.14
N TYR A 261 12.22 10.35 -8.08
CA TYR A 261 12.20 8.90 -8.15
C TYR A 261 11.01 8.39 -9.00
N PHE A 262 9.80 8.91 -8.77
CA PHE A 262 8.60 8.52 -9.53
C PHE A 262 8.55 9.09 -10.96
N PHE A 263 9.34 10.12 -11.26
CA PHE A 263 9.49 10.65 -12.61
C PHE A 263 10.56 9.94 -13.44
N ASN A 264 11.40 9.10 -12.82
CA ASN A 264 12.42 8.36 -13.54
C ASN A 264 11.81 7.18 -14.31
N GLU A 265 12.16 7.08 -15.58
CA GLU A 265 11.82 5.94 -16.43
C GLU A 265 12.33 4.62 -15.82
N PHE A 266 11.59 3.54 -16.04
CA PHE A 266 11.97 2.19 -15.68
C PHE A 266 11.56 1.21 -16.79
N SER A 267 12.23 0.07 -16.84
CA SER A 267 11.98 -0.95 -17.86
C SER A 267 11.40 -2.22 -17.23
N ILE A 268 10.43 -2.81 -17.90
CA ILE A 268 9.80 -4.07 -17.52
C ILE A 268 9.93 -5.05 -18.68
N ASP A 269 10.43 -6.25 -18.37
CA ASP A 269 10.37 -7.39 -19.26
C ASP A 269 8.97 -8.00 -19.17
N SER A 270 8.34 -8.22 -20.32
CA SER A 270 7.03 -8.86 -20.34
C SER A 270 7.12 -10.32 -19.87
N SER A 271 6.09 -10.78 -19.17
CA SER A 271 5.91 -12.20 -18.86
C SER A 271 5.35 -13.02 -20.03
N LEU A 272 4.92 -12.38 -21.11
CA LEU A 272 4.27 -13.03 -22.26
C LEU A 272 5.17 -13.14 -23.50
N THR A 273 6.15 -12.25 -23.64
CA THR A 273 7.06 -12.17 -24.80
C THR A 273 8.44 -11.68 -24.37
N ASP A 274 9.47 -11.94 -25.18
CA ASP A 274 10.84 -11.43 -24.97
C ASP A 274 11.00 -9.92 -25.24
N SER A 275 9.98 -9.13 -24.91
CA SER A 275 9.96 -7.67 -25.12
C SER A 275 10.20 -6.93 -23.81
N THR A 276 11.08 -5.94 -23.83
CA THR A 276 11.26 -4.97 -22.75
C THR A 276 10.58 -3.66 -23.12
N ASN A 277 9.70 -3.18 -22.24
CA ASN A 277 8.97 -1.93 -22.40
C ASN A 277 9.43 -0.92 -21.35
N THR A 278 9.45 0.37 -21.73
CA THR A 278 9.87 1.46 -20.85
C THR A 278 8.67 2.31 -20.48
N PHE A 279 8.55 2.62 -19.19
CA PHE A 279 7.43 3.34 -18.62
C PHE A 279 7.91 4.42 -17.65
N ILE A 280 7.01 5.34 -17.32
CA ILE A 280 7.09 6.21 -16.15
C ILE A 280 5.96 5.83 -15.17
N TYR A 281 6.00 6.29 -13.91
CA TYR A 281 5.02 5.89 -12.90
C TYR A 281 3.57 6.09 -13.38
N PRO A 282 2.71 5.04 -13.38
CA PRO A 282 1.39 5.11 -14.03
C PRO A 282 0.43 6.16 -13.45
N TYR A 283 0.62 6.59 -12.21
CA TYR A 283 -0.26 7.55 -11.54
C TYR A 283 0.28 9.00 -11.57
N LEU A 284 1.23 9.33 -12.43
CA LEU A 284 1.80 10.69 -12.50
C LEU A 284 0.77 11.76 -12.91
N ASN A 285 -0.22 11.42 -13.72
CA ASN A 285 -1.33 12.31 -14.05
C ASN A 285 -2.10 12.75 -12.79
N GLU A 286 -2.36 11.82 -11.88
CA GLU A 286 -3.06 12.08 -10.61
C GLU A 286 -2.15 12.82 -9.62
N LEU A 287 -0.86 12.44 -9.55
CA LEU A 287 0.14 13.13 -8.72
C LEU A 287 0.24 14.61 -9.10
N LEU A 288 0.48 14.89 -10.38
CA LEU A 288 0.59 16.26 -10.89
C LEU A 288 -0.71 17.03 -10.71
N SER A 289 -1.86 16.41 -10.98
CA SER A 289 -3.16 17.03 -10.74
C SER A 289 -3.35 17.41 -9.27
N MET A 290 -2.90 16.57 -8.33
CA MET A 290 -2.91 16.87 -6.91
C MET A 290 -2.00 18.05 -6.57
N MET A 291 -0.76 18.04 -7.06
CA MET A 291 0.23 19.11 -6.85
C MET A 291 -0.23 20.46 -7.41
N ILE A 292 -0.89 20.47 -8.57
CA ILE A 292 -1.45 21.69 -9.17
C ILE A 292 -2.59 22.23 -8.31
N LYS A 293 -3.52 21.37 -7.89
CA LYS A 293 -4.67 21.76 -7.05
C LYS A 293 -4.22 22.28 -5.68
N SER A 294 -3.19 21.69 -5.09
CA SER A 294 -2.61 22.14 -3.82
C SER A 294 -1.67 23.34 -3.96
N LYS A 295 -1.44 23.84 -5.18
CA LYS A 295 -0.49 24.93 -5.49
C LYS A 295 0.93 24.63 -5.00
N HIS A 296 1.37 23.38 -5.17
CA HIS A 296 2.70 22.96 -4.78
C HIS A 296 3.77 23.85 -5.44
N PRO A 297 4.79 24.34 -4.70
CA PRO A 297 5.78 25.30 -5.22
C PRO A 297 6.49 24.81 -6.48
N ASN A 298 6.79 23.52 -6.53
CA ASN A 298 7.52 22.90 -7.65
C ASN A 298 6.59 22.28 -8.72
N ALA A 299 5.28 22.55 -8.71
CA ALA A 299 4.35 21.94 -9.69
C ALA A 299 4.78 22.21 -11.15
N ASN A 300 5.26 23.43 -11.45
CA ASN A 300 5.73 23.77 -12.80
C ASN A 300 7.00 23.00 -13.21
N LYS A 301 7.93 22.76 -12.27
CA LYS A 301 9.15 21.95 -12.51
C LYS A 301 8.77 20.55 -12.98
N TRP A 302 7.84 19.91 -12.26
CA TRP A 302 7.41 18.55 -12.56
C TRP A 302 6.50 18.46 -13.79
N LEU A 303 5.74 19.51 -14.10
CA LEU A 303 5.05 19.63 -15.39
C LEU A 303 6.04 19.69 -16.56
N THR A 304 7.14 20.45 -16.44
CA THR A 304 8.20 20.48 -17.47
C THR A 304 8.83 19.10 -17.66
N ALA A 305 9.14 18.39 -16.58
CA ALA A 305 9.64 17.00 -16.68
C ALA A 305 8.67 16.07 -17.40
N ALA A 306 7.36 16.18 -17.12
CA ALA A 306 6.33 15.41 -17.83
C ALA A 306 6.24 15.77 -19.32
N ILE A 307 6.39 17.05 -19.67
CA ILE A 307 6.42 17.51 -21.06
C ILE A 307 7.62 16.91 -21.80
N ASP A 308 8.80 16.93 -21.19
CA ASP A 308 10.02 16.39 -21.78
C ASP A 308 9.91 14.88 -22.02
N TYR A 309 9.32 14.15 -21.06
CA TYR A 309 8.98 12.73 -21.22
C TYR A 309 7.98 12.50 -22.37
N ASN A 310 6.85 13.21 -22.41
CA ASN A 310 5.89 13.06 -23.50
C ASN A 310 6.50 13.39 -24.88
N LYS A 311 7.40 14.38 -24.96
CA LYS A 311 8.15 14.71 -26.19
C LYS A 311 9.09 13.57 -26.58
N SER A 312 9.78 12.93 -25.63
CA SER A 312 10.69 11.81 -25.91
C SER A 312 9.92 10.62 -26.48
N VAL A 313 8.77 10.29 -25.88
CA VAL A 313 7.87 9.23 -26.34
C VAL A 313 7.30 9.54 -27.72
N HIS A 314 6.85 10.77 -27.95
CA HIS A 314 6.37 11.21 -29.27
C HIS A 314 7.47 11.05 -30.33
N LYS A 315 8.70 11.48 -30.04
CA LYS A 315 9.85 11.31 -30.95
C LYS A 315 10.15 9.84 -31.24
N LYS A 316 10.05 8.95 -30.24
CA LYS A 316 10.22 7.49 -30.41
C LYS A 316 9.17 6.93 -31.36
N LEU A 317 7.89 7.28 -31.18
CA LEU A 317 6.81 6.85 -32.07
C LEU A 317 7.00 7.35 -33.50
N LEU A 318 7.36 8.63 -33.70
CA LEU A 318 7.63 9.19 -35.03
C LEU A 318 8.81 8.51 -35.74
N LYS A 319 9.81 8.05 -35.00
CA LYS A 319 10.92 7.28 -35.57
C LYS A 319 10.41 5.91 -36.04
N ALA A 320 9.70 5.19 -35.16
CA ALA A 320 9.17 3.87 -35.46
C ALA A 320 8.17 3.90 -36.64
N SER A 321 7.31 4.91 -36.72
CA SER A 321 6.34 5.03 -37.81
C SER A 321 6.98 5.37 -39.16
N ARG A 322 8.08 6.13 -39.20
CA ARG A 322 8.84 6.36 -40.44
C ARG A 322 9.49 5.07 -40.94
N GLU A 323 10.03 4.26 -40.04
CA GLU A 323 10.62 2.96 -40.39
C GLU A 323 9.54 2.00 -40.94
N ALA A 324 8.39 1.93 -40.28
CA ALA A 324 7.25 1.14 -40.75
C ALA A 324 6.66 1.66 -42.07
N LEU A 325 6.69 2.97 -42.31
CA LEU A 325 6.24 3.58 -43.56
C LEU A 325 7.11 3.12 -44.75
N GLU A 326 8.44 3.16 -44.61
CA GLU A 326 9.34 2.69 -45.66
C GLU A 326 9.17 1.20 -45.92
N GLN A 327 9.05 0.38 -44.87
CA GLN A 327 8.78 -1.04 -45.02
C GLN A 327 7.40 -1.32 -45.64
N SER A 328 6.40 -0.49 -45.37
CA SER A 328 5.07 -0.61 -45.98
C SER A 328 5.14 -0.35 -47.48
N LYS A 329 5.91 0.67 -47.91
CA LYS A 329 6.17 0.93 -49.34
C LYS A 329 6.90 -0.24 -50.01
N GLU A 330 7.93 -0.78 -49.37
CA GLU A 330 8.68 -1.93 -49.88
C GLU A 330 7.80 -3.18 -50.02
N TYR A 331 6.93 -3.44 -49.04
CA TYR A 331 5.95 -4.53 -49.11
C TYR A 331 5.02 -4.39 -50.32
N TYR A 332 4.37 -3.24 -50.51
CA TYR A 332 3.46 -3.03 -51.65
C TYR A 332 4.19 -3.13 -52.99
N LYS A 333 5.41 -2.60 -53.07
CA LYS A 333 6.28 -2.77 -54.24
C LYS A 333 6.58 -4.24 -54.53
N SER A 334 6.80 -5.06 -53.51
CA SER A 334 7.09 -6.51 -53.67
C SER A 334 5.93 -7.31 -54.27
N ILE A 335 4.69 -6.80 -54.14
CA ILE A 335 3.48 -7.40 -54.71
C ILE A 335 2.96 -6.66 -55.95
N ASN A 336 3.82 -5.87 -56.61
CA ASN A 336 3.54 -5.09 -57.82
C ASN A 336 2.39 -4.06 -57.66
N ILE A 337 2.25 -3.48 -56.47
CA ILE A 337 1.37 -2.34 -56.22
C ILE A 337 2.24 -1.10 -56.06
N GLU A 338 2.13 -0.16 -57.01
CA GLU A 338 2.93 1.07 -57.08
C GLU A 338 2.08 2.33 -56.94
N ASP A 339 2.73 3.47 -56.72
CA ASP A 339 2.07 4.77 -56.67
C ASP A 339 1.60 5.19 -58.06
N ASP A 340 0.29 5.08 -58.30
CA ASP A 340 -0.38 5.44 -59.54
C ASP A 340 -1.03 6.84 -59.48
N ASN A 341 -0.73 7.63 -58.44
CA ASN A 341 -1.38 8.92 -58.12
C ASN A 341 -2.91 8.85 -57.91
N SER A 342 -3.51 7.65 -57.82
CA SER A 342 -4.96 7.50 -57.57
C SER A 342 -5.36 7.78 -56.12
N GLY A 343 -4.38 7.90 -55.22
CA GLY A 343 -4.57 8.01 -53.77
C GLY A 343 -4.68 6.66 -53.06
N TYR A 344 -5.06 5.59 -53.77
CA TYR A 344 -5.22 4.25 -53.19
C TYR A 344 -3.91 3.71 -52.60
N TYR A 345 -2.80 3.80 -53.34
CA TYR A 345 -1.49 3.37 -52.87
C TYR A 345 -1.10 4.08 -51.55
N LYS A 346 -1.30 5.40 -51.49
CA LYS A 346 -0.98 6.21 -50.32
C LYS A 346 -1.84 5.80 -49.11
N GLU A 347 -3.14 5.58 -49.32
CA GLU A 347 -4.06 5.12 -48.27
C GLU A 347 -3.69 3.71 -47.77
N ALA A 348 -3.38 2.79 -48.68
CA ALA A 348 -2.99 1.42 -48.35
C ALA A 348 -1.67 1.37 -47.54
N VAL A 349 -0.65 2.12 -47.98
CA VAL A 349 0.62 2.27 -47.26
C VAL A 349 0.40 2.88 -45.87
N ASN A 350 -0.42 3.92 -45.77
CA ASN A 350 -0.70 4.55 -44.48
C ASN A 350 -1.48 3.62 -43.54
N SER A 351 -2.51 2.96 -44.06
CA SER A 351 -3.31 1.97 -43.32
C SER A 351 -2.43 0.85 -42.78
N LEU A 352 -1.47 0.34 -43.57
CA LEU A 352 -0.52 -0.66 -43.11
C LEU A 352 0.40 -0.12 -42.00
N THR A 353 0.97 1.07 -42.19
CA THR A 353 1.89 1.73 -41.24
C THR A 353 1.30 1.87 -39.84
N TRP A 354 -0.01 2.16 -39.75
CA TRP A 354 -0.72 2.37 -38.48
C TRP A 354 -1.60 1.20 -38.05
N LYS A 355 -1.60 0.09 -38.80
CA LYS A 355 -2.47 -1.07 -38.57
C LYS A 355 -2.42 -1.61 -37.13
N TRP A 356 -1.25 -1.59 -36.52
CA TRP A 356 -1.02 -2.10 -35.16
C TRP A 356 -0.68 -0.98 -34.17
N PHE A 357 -1.24 0.22 -34.40
CA PHE A 357 -1.28 1.28 -33.40
C PHE A 357 -2.57 1.16 -32.58
N PHE A 358 -2.42 1.00 -31.27
CA PHE A 358 -3.54 0.86 -30.34
C PHE A 358 -3.46 1.95 -29.26
N PRO A 359 -4.28 3.01 -29.36
CA PRO A 359 -4.37 4.02 -28.32
C PRO A 359 -5.30 3.57 -27.18
N TYR A 360 -4.89 3.84 -25.94
CA TYR A 360 -5.66 3.62 -24.71
C TYR A 360 -5.82 4.94 -23.95
N PRO A 361 -6.68 5.83 -24.46
CA PRO A 361 -6.72 7.21 -23.99
C PRO A 361 -7.31 7.35 -22.57
N LYS A 362 -8.04 6.35 -22.07
CA LYS A 362 -8.56 6.37 -20.69
C LYS A 362 -7.48 6.02 -19.68
N GLU A 363 -6.61 5.07 -20.04
CA GLU A 363 -5.54 4.58 -19.19
C GLU A 363 -4.26 5.43 -19.34
N GLY A 364 -4.14 6.20 -20.43
CA GLY A 364 -2.97 7.01 -20.75
C GLY A 364 -1.84 6.17 -21.36
N PHE A 365 -2.15 5.13 -22.12
CA PHE A 365 -1.17 4.22 -22.74
C PHE A 365 -1.36 4.15 -24.25
N PHE A 366 -0.35 3.66 -24.96
CA PHE A 366 -0.52 3.16 -26.32
C PHE A 366 0.44 2.00 -26.58
N ALA A 367 0.07 1.16 -27.54
CA ALA A 367 0.94 0.14 -28.12
C ALA A 367 1.19 0.45 -29.60
N TYR A 368 2.41 0.20 -30.06
CA TYR A 368 2.76 0.29 -31.47
C TYR A 368 3.60 -0.91 -31.87
N THR A 369 3.16 -1.65 -32.88
CA THR A 369 3.92 -2.73 -33.50
C THR A 369 4.15 -2.42 -34.98
N ASN A 370 5.36 -2.67 -35.45
CA ASN A 370 5.62 -2.60 -36.88
C ASN A 370 4.93 -3.78 -37.60
N PRO A 371 4.06 -3.55 -38.59
CA PRO A 371 3.33 -4.58 -39.33
C PRO A 371 4.22 -5.54 -40.15
N ASN A 372 5.41 -5.10 -40.59
CA ASN A 372 6.20 -5.81 -41.59
C ASN A 372 7.44 -6.43 -40.96
N VAL A 373 7.24 -7.61 -40.39
CA VAL A 373 8.33 -8.44 -39.88
C VAL A 373 8.61 -9.49 -40.94
N GLU A 374 9.80 -9.45 -41.56
CA GLU A 374 10.26 -10.54 -42.41
C GLU A 374 10.11 -11.87 -41.66
N LYS A 375 9.73 -12.92 -42.38
CA LYS A 375 9.45 -14.24 -41.78
C LYS A 375 10.68 -14.72 -41.00
N GLY A 376 10.58 -14.77 -39.67
CA GLY A 376 11.68 -15.19 -38.78
C GLY A 376 12.43 -14.06 -38.06
N GLN A 377 12.10 -12.78 -38.29
CA GLN A 377 12.61 -11.65 -37.50
C GLN A 377 11.78 -11.47 -36.20
N PRO A 378 12.40 -10.96 -35.12
CA PRO A 378 11.66 -10.61 -33.91
C PRO A 378 10.70 -9.45 -34.17
N ILE A 379 9.52 -9.50 -33.55
CA ILE A 379 8.51 -8.45 -33.71
C ILE A 379 9.03 -7.17 -33.06
N ASN A 380 9.16 -6.10 -33.85
CA ASN A 380 9.63 -4.80 -33.36
C ASN A 380 8.43 -3.91 -33.01
N GLY A 381 8.26 -3.64 -31.72
CA GLY A 381 7.18 -2.82 -31.19
C GLY A 381 7.43 -2.44 -29.74
N PHE A 382 6.59 -1.56 -29.20
CA PHE A 382 6.65 -1.16 -27.81
C PHE A 382 5.29 -0.73 -27.26
N VAL A 383 5.15 -0.84 -25.95
CA VAL A 383 4.05 -0.27 -25.17
C VAL A 383 4.64 0.73 -24.18
N THR A 384 3.98 1.86 -23.98
CA THR A 384 4.39 2.86 -23.00
C THR A 384 3.21 3.73 -22.58
N ASN A 385 3.40 4.53 -21.53
CA ASN A 385 2.41 5.49 -21.05
C ASN A 385 2.79 6.93 -21.41
N LEU A 386 1.77 7.78 -21.47
CA LEU A 386 1.86 9.22 -21.63
C LEU A 386 1.10 9.90 -20.48
N ILE A 387 1.52 11.13 -20.18
CA ILE A 387 0.92 11.92 -19.11
C ILE A 387 -0.12 12.87 -19.73
N PHE A 388 -1.30 12.90 -19.13
CA PHE A 388 -2.38 13.84 -19.48
C PHE A 388 -2.93 14.46 -18.20
N ILE A 389 -3.24 15.76 -18.22
CA ILE A 389 -3.76 16.49 -17.06
C ILE A 389 -5.14 17.06 -17.38
N ASN A 390 -6.16 16.56 -16.69
CA ASN A 390 -7.53 17.09 -16.79
C ASN A 390 -7.79 18.30 -15.85
N ALA A 391 -6.83 18.64 -14.99
CA ALA A 391 -6.95 19.77 -14.08
C ALA A 391 -6.81 21.11 -14.82
N LYS A 392 -7.48 22.15 -14.32
CA LYS A 392 -7.27 23.54 -14.73
C LYS A 392 -6.55 24.31 -13.63
N SER A 393 -5.75 25.29 -14.01
CA SER A 393 -5.07 26.20 -13.11
C SER A 393 -5.45 27.65 -13.42
N SER A 394 -5.65 28.45 -12.38
CA SER A 394 -5.81 29.90 -12.52
C SER A 394 -4.48 30.61 -12.76
N ASN A 395 -3.35 29.94 -12.50
CA ASN A 395 -2.02 30.45 -12.83
C ASN A 395 -1.78 30.26 -14.34
N SER A 396 -1.59 31.35 -15.06
CA SER A 396 -1.42 31.34 -16.53
C SER A 396 -0.20 30.56 -16.98
N THR A 397 0.90 30.59 -16.24
CA THR A 397 2.12 29.83 -16.56
C THR A 397 1.88 28.33 -16.40
N THR A 398 1.29 27.93 -15.27
CA THR A 398 0.92 26.52 -15.04
C THR A 398 -0.08 26.03 -16.09
N GLN A 399 -1.09 26.85 -16.43
CA GLN A 399 -2.07 26.48 -17.45
C GLN A 399 -1.45 26.35 -18.84
N ALA A 400 -0.48 27.20 -19.19
CA ALA A 400 0.25 27.07 -20.46
C ALA A 400 1.02 25.74 -20.55
N LEU A 401 1.69 25.33 -19.47
CA LEU A 401 2.39 24.04 -19.40
C LEU A 401 1.40 22.85 -19.50
N ILE A 402 0.25 22.92 -18.82
CA ILE A 402 -0.81 21.90 -18.96
C ILE A 402 -1.27 21.78 -20.41
N ASN A 403 -1.49 22.91 -21.08
CA ASN A 403 -1.92 22.93 -22.48
C ASN A 403 -0.87 22.34 -23.42
N GLU A 404 0.42 22.65 -23.21
CA GLU A 404 1.52 22.07 -23.99
C GLU A 404 1.59 20.54 -23.80
N LEU A 405 1.56 20.08 -22.55
CA LEU A 405 1.58 18.66 -22.21
C LEU A 405 0.44 17.89 -22.90
N ASN A 406 -0.78 18.40 -22.77
CA ASN A 406 -1.97 17.77 -23.34
C ASN A 406 -1.98 17.83 -24.87
N SER A 407 -1.45 18.89 -25.49
CA SER A 407 -1.32 18.97 -26.95
C SER A 407 -0.41 17.86 -27.51
N ILE A 408 0.69 17.55 -26.80
CA ILE A 408 1.58 16.43 -27.18
C ILE A 408 0.86 15.10 -27.02
N TYR A 409 0.16 14.90 -25.90
CA TYR A 409 -0.67 13.72 -25.66
C TYR A 409 -1.68 13.50 -26.79
N ASP A 410 -2.45 14.53 -27.13
CA ASP A 410 -3.46 14.48 -28.20
C ASP A 410 -2.83 14.21 -29.56
N SER A 411 -1.63 14.75 -29.81
CA SER A 411 -0.89 14.48 -31.05
C SER A 411 -0.47 13.03 -31.18
N VAL A 412 -0.18 12.33 -30.07
CA VAL A 412 0.15 10.90 -30.10
C VAL A 412 -1.11 10.05 -30.22
N MET A 413 -2.11 10.30 -29.38
CA MET A 413 -3.30 9.44 -29.30
C MET A 413 -4.17 9.46 -30.58
N HIS A 414 -4.08 10.52 -31.39
CA HIS A 414 -4.84 10.67 -32.64
C HIS A 414 -3.94 10.60 -33.89
N MET A 415 -2.75 9.97 -33.82
CA MET A 415 -1.85 9.89 -34.98
C MET A 415 -2.47 9.18 -36.19
N ASN A 416 -3.21 8.09 -35.97
CA ASN A 416 -3.87 7.31 -37.01
C ASN A 416 -5.07 8.05 -37.65
N GLU A 417 -5.65 9.04 -36.97
CA GLU A 417 -6.75 9.86 -37.50
C GLU A 417 -6.27 11.04 -38.35
N ARG A 418 -5.00 11.43 -38.19
CA ARG A 418 -4.38 12.61 -38.85
C ARG A 418 -3.58 12.26 -40.11
N SER A 419 -3.47 10.99 -40.45
CA SER A 419 -2.67 10.47 -41.57
C SER A 419 -3.57 9.82 -42.61
#